data_AF-T0N3G9-F1
#
_entry.id   AF-T0N3G9-F1
#
_cell.length_a   1.000
_cell.length_b   1.000
_cell.length_c   1.000
_cell.angle_alpha   90.00
_cell.angle_beta   90.00
_cell.angle_gamma   90.00
#
_symmetry.space_group_name_H-M   'P 1'
#
loop_
_entity.id
_entity.type
_entity.pdbx_description
1 polymer ?
#
loop_
_entity_poly.entity_id
_entity_poly.type
_entity_poly.pdbx_seq_one_letter_code
_entity_poly.pdbx_strand_id
1 'polypeptide(L)'
;MERLKENKQPEEVKKEKVEKINIHILITIKNTLEAISESYKYGKITLVDYNEMLSVIQNLNDYFIDTYNYYKGLSKEVEVMFKSFYDPEVEKRGIVKGIQQGQDKAKIEIARNMISKGFNKVVIIELTGLSEEQVEMIFKERVN
;
A
#
# COMPACT_ATOMS: atom_id res chain seq x y z
N MET A 1 21.53 -18.68 22.86
CA MET A 1 20.38 -18.98 23.73
C MET A 1 20.69 -20.02 24.82
N GLU A 2 21.48 -21.07 24.56
CA GLU A 2 21.94 -22.01 25.62
C GLU A 2 22.54 -21.28 26.83
N ARG A 3 23.37 -20.25 26.58
CA ARG A 3 23.95 -19.41 27.63
C ARG A 3 22.95 -18.62 28.49
N LEU A 4 21.71 -18.37 28.03
CA LEU A 4 20.68 -17.70 28.83
C LEU A 4 19.91 -18.68 29.73
N LYS A 5 19.75 -19.93 29.27
CA LYS A 5 19.17 -21.03 30.06
C LYS A 5 20.12 -21.44 31.20
N GLU A 6 21.43 -21.44 30.96
CA GLU A 6 22.46 -21.76 31.98
C GLU A 6 22.83 -20.58 32.91
N ASN A 7 22.31 -19.38 32.64
CA ASN A 7 22.63 -18.18 33.42
C ASN A 7 21.90 -18.18 34.78
N LYS A 8 22.63 -18.00 35.89
CA LYS A 8 22.09 -17.96 37.27
C LYS A 8 21.33 -16.67 37.62
N GLN A 9 21.18 -15.73 36.69
CA GLN A 9 20.44 -14.48 36.93
C GLN A 9 18.94 -14.73 37.21
N PRO A 10 18.28 -13.87 38.02
CA PRO A 10 16.85 -13.93 38.26
C PRO A 10 16.04 -13.91 36.95
N GLU A 11 14.95 -14.68 36.89
CA GLU A 11 14.01 -14.77 35.75
C GLU A 11 13.58 -13.38 35.24
N GLU A 12 13.31 -12.43 36.14
CA GLU A 12 12.93 -11.06 35.81
C GLU A 12 14.01 -10.30 35.01
N VAL A 13 15.28 -10.49 35.36
CA VAL A 13 16.40 -9.85 34.66
C VAL A 13 16.61 -10.46 33.27
N LYS A 14 16.32 -11.76 33.11
CA LYS A 14 16.34 -12.42 31.79
C LYS A 14 15.20 -11.91 30.92
N LYS A 15 14.00 -11.76 31.50
CA LYS A 15 12.82 -11.22 30.82
C LYS A 15 13.06 -9.81 30.29
N GLU A 16 13.58 -8.92 31.13
CA GLU A 16 13.87 -7.53 30.74
C GLU A 16 14.90 -7.44 29.58
N LYS A 17 15.92 -8.30 29.60
CA LYS A 17 16.91 -8.39 28.51
C LYS A 17 16.29 -8.87 27.21
N VAL A 18 15.42 -9.88 27.28
CA VAL A 18 14.71 -10.41 26.10
C VAL A 18 13.75 -9.36 25.54
N GLU A 19 13.06 -8.62 26.40
CA GLU A 19 12.15 -7.55 26.00
C GLU A 19 12.89 -6.41 25.27
N LYS A 20 14.06 -6.01 25.78
CA LYS A 20 14.95 -5.05 25.09
C LYS A 20 15.39 -5.55 23.71
N ILE A 21 15.72 -6.84 23.58
CA ILE A 21 16.08 -7.47 22.30
C ILE A 21 14.89 -7.43 21.34
N ASN A 22 13.69 -7.79 21.81
CA ASN A 22 12.48 -7.79 21.00
C ASN A 22 12.16 -6.38 20.47
N ILE A 23 12.24 -5.35 21.33
CA ILE A 23 12.05 -3.95 20.92
C ILE A 23 13.04 -3.56 19.82
N HIS A 24 14.31 -3.92 19.97
CA HIS A 24 15.33 -3.60 18.97
C HIS A 24 15.09 -4.30 17.64
N ILE A 25 14.66 -5.57 17.66
CA ILE A 25 14.28 -6.32 16.47
C ILE A 25 13.12 -5.61 15.75
N LEU A 26 12.06 -5.24 16.48
CA LEU A 26 10.90 -4.56 15.91
C LEU A 26 11.25 -3.23 15.25
N ILE A 27 12.06 -2.40 15.92
CA ILE A 27 12.54 -1.13 15.36
C ILE A 27 13.34 -1.37 14.09
N THR A 28 14.21 -2.39 14.08
CA THR A 28 15.03 -2.72 12.92
C THR A 28 14.18 -3.16 11.73
N ILE A 29 13.19 -4.03 11.96
CA ILE A 29 12.24 -4.48 10.93
C ILE A 29 11.51 -3.28 10.36
N LYS A 30 10.94 -2.43 11.23
CA LYS A 30 10.20 -1.23 10.82
C LYS A 30 11.04 -0.33 9.92
N ASN A 31 12.24 0.04 10.37
CA ASN A 31 13.12 0.94 9.61
C ASN A 31 13.52 0.34 8.26
N THR A 32 13.74 -0.99 8.21
CA THR A 32 14.09 -1.69 6.98
C THR A 32 12.94 -1.67 5.98
N LEU A 33 11.73 -1.97 6.45
CA LEU A 33 10.53 -1.91 5.63
C LEU A 33 10.31 -0.47 5.11
N GLU A 34 10.52 0.57 5.94
CA GLU A 34 10.41 1.98 5.53
C GLU A 34 11.40 2.34 4.42
N ALA A 35 12.66 1.91 4.53
CA ALA A 35 13.68 2.13 3.51
C ALA A 35 13.33 1.45 2.17
N ILE A 36 12.74 0.26 2.20
CA ILE A 36 12.27 -0.46 1.00
C ILE A 36 11.13 0.33 0.35
N SER A 37 10.14 0.79 1.12
CA SER A 37 9.04 1.63 0.65
C SER A 37 9.49 2.93 0.03
N GLU A 38 10.41 3.65 0.66
CA GLU A 38 10.96 4.88 0.09
C GLU A 38 11.70 4.59 -1.22
N SER A 39 12.49 3.52 -1.26
CA SER A 39 13.21 3.13 -2.47
C SER A 39 12.26 2.85 -3.63
N TYR A 40 11.13 2.18 -3.38
CA TYR A 40 10.09 1.96 -4.38
C TYR A 40 9.41 3.28 -4.80
N LYS A 41 8.98 4.10 -3.83
CA LYS A 41 8.32 5.39 -4.07
C LYS A 41 9.17 6.33 -4.93
N TYR A 42 10.48 6.35 -4.72
CA TYR A 42 11.43 7.17 -5.49
C TYR A 42 11.90 6.48 -6.79
N GLY A 43 11.32 5.34 -7.16
CA GLY A 43 11.64 4.63 -8.39
C GLY A 43 13.05 4.04 -8.44
N LYS A 44 13.69 3.84 -7.28
CA LYS A 44 15.03 3.22 -7.18
C LYS A 44 14.97 1.71 -7.36
N ILE A 45 13.82 1.10 -7.05
CA ILE A 45 13.54 -0.33 -7.20
C ILE A 45 12.18 -0.51 -7.88
N THR A 46 11.99 -1.63 -8.55
CA THR A 46 10.71 -2.00 -9.17
C THR A 46 9.75 -2.60 -8.15
N LEU A 47 8.50 -2.84 -8.56
CA LEU A 47 7.57 -3.58 -7.72
C LEU A 47 8.01 -5.02 -7.49
N VAL A 48 8.63 -5.66 -8.49
CA VAL A 48 9.12 -7.04 -8.37
C VAL A 48 10.16 -7.10 -7.27
N ASP A 49 11.12 -6.17 -7.30
CA ASP A 49 12.14 -6.04 -6.26
C ASP A 49 11.53 -5.77 -4.88
N TYR A 50 10.55 -4.87 -4.79
CA TYR A 50 9.85 -4.57 -3.53
C TYR A 50 9.21 -5.83 -2.93
N ASN A 51 8.50 -6.61 -3.74
CA ASN A 51 7.84 -7.84 -3.30
C ASN A 51 8.85 -8.92 -2.88
N GLU A 52 9.95 -9.09 -3.63
CA GLU A 52 11.02 -10.03 -3.27
C GLU A 52 11.67 -9.63 -1.94
N MET A 53 11.99 -8.35 -1.75
CA MET A 53 12.55 -7.85 -0.49
C MET A 53 11.59 -8.05 0.68
N LEU A 54 10.28 -7.82 0.50
CA LEU A 54 9.29 -8.13 1.53
C LEU A 54 9.30 -9.62 1.91
N SER A 55 9.36 -10.52 0.93
CA SER A 55 9.46 -11.95 1.19
C SER A 55 10.74 -12.33 1.96
N VAL A 56 11.87 -11.70 1.63
CA VAL A 56 13.12 -11.91 2.38
C VAL A 56 12.98 -11.46 3.83
N ILE A 57 12.37 -10.29 4.09
CA ILE A 57 12.17 -9.79 5.46
C ILE A 57 11.18 -10.69 6.23
N GLN A 58 10.15 -11.24 5.58
CA GLN A 58 9.24 -12.22 6.20
C GLN A 58 10.00 -13.48 6.62
N ASN A 59 10.79 -14.07 5.72
CA ASN A 59 11.57 -15.27 6.04
C ASN A 59 12.56 -15.06 7.19
N LEU A 60 13.24 -13.90 7.22
CA LEU A 60 14.14 -13.55 8.32
C LEU A 60 13.36 -13.40 9.63
N ASN A 61 12.20 -12.77 9.59
CA ASN A 61 11.36 -12.56 10.76
C ASN A 61 10.79 -13.86 11.31
N ASP A 62 10.37 -14.79 10.45
CA ASP A 62 9.92 -16.12 10.88
C ASP A 62 11.05 -16.85 11.62
N TYR A 63 12.28 -16.80 11.09
CA TYR A 63 13.46 -17.33 11.78
C TYR A 63 13.72 -16.65 13.14
N PHE A 64 13.62 -15.31 13.21
CA PHE A 64 13.81 -14.58 14.46
C PHE A 64 12.71 -14.90 15.48
N ILE A 65 11.46 -15.02 15.04
CA ILE A 65 10.36 -15.42 15.91
C ILE A 65 10.64 -16.83 16.44
N ASP A 66 10.90 -17.81 15.59
CA ASP A 66 11.16 -19.18 16.04
C ASP A 66 12.36 -19.29 16.98
N THR A 67 13.38 -18.45 16.78
CA THR A 67 14.62 -18.47 17.58
C THR A 67 14.51 -17.68 18.88
N TYR A 68 13.77 -16.57 18.90
CA TYR A 68 13.79 -15.56 19.98
C TYR A 68 12.43 -15.29 20.65
N ASN A 69 11.34 -15.92 20.20
CA ASN A 69 9.99 -15.77 20.78
C ASN A 69 9.82 -16.49 22.13
N TYR A 70 10.76 -16.26 23.05
CA TYR A 70 10.75 -16.73 24.43
C TYR A 70 9.53 -16.15 25.21
N TYR A 71 8.96 -15.03 24.74
CA TYR A 71 7.70 -14.45 25.18
C TYR A 71 6.82 -14.11 23.97
N LYS A 72 5.60 -14.64 23.92
CA LYS A 72 4.63 -14.65 22.79
C LYS A 72 4.31 -13.29 22.10
N GLY A 73 4.80 -12.15 22.59
CA GLY A 73 4.44 -10.82 22.08
C GLY A 73 5.04 -10.48 20.70
N LEU A 74 6.29 -10.90 20.46
CA LEU A 74 7.04 -10.47 19.26
C LEU A 74 6.36 -10.88 17.96
N SER A 75 5.87 -12.13 17.89
CA SER A 75 5.19 -12.65 16.69
C SER A 75 3.98 -11.80 16.30
N LYS A 76 3.18 -11.37 17.28
CA LYS A 76 1.96 -10.60 17.00
C LYS A 76 2.27 -9.19 16.51
N GLU A 77 3.28 -8.55 17.10
CA GLU A 77 3.71 -7.20 16.72
C GLU A 77 4.29 -7.17 15.30
N VAL A 78 5.09 -8.18 14.93
CA VAL A 78 5.59 -8.33 13.56
C VAL A 78 4.45 -8.57 12.57
N GLU A 79 3.48 -9.44 12.90
CA GLU A 79 2.31 -9.70 12.05
C GLU A 79 1.50 -8.42 11.78
N VAL A 80 1.24 -7.62 12.81
CA VAL A 80 0.54 -6.34 12.70
C VAL A 80 1.34 -5.36 11.83
N MET A 81 2.67 -5.30 12.03
CA MET A 81 3.55 -4.40 11.28
C MET A 81 3.51 -4.69 9.78
N PHE A 82 3.58 -5.96 9.37
CA PHE A 82 3.46 -6.34 7.96
C PHE A 82 2.08 -6.04 7.38
N LYS A 83 1.01 -6.29 8.14
CA LYS A 83 -0.36 -5.96 7.70
C LYS A 83 -0.58 -4.47 7.50
N SER A 84 0.03 -3.65 8.35
CA SER A 84 0.00 -2.18 8.21
C SER A 84 0.97 -1.66 7.16
N PHE A 85 1.91 -2.49 6.71
CA PHE A 85 2.93 -2.07 5.79
C PHE A 85 2.32 -1.87 4.40
N TYR A 86 2.70 -0.76 3.79
CA TYR A 86 2.17 -0.25 2.54
C TYR A 86 2.06 -1.36 1.46
N ASP A 87 0.86 -1.51 0.89
CA ASP A 87 0.57 -2.41 -0.24
C ASP A 87 0.71 -1.60 -1.55
N PRO A 88 1.80 -1.78 -2.32
CA PRO A 88 2.00 -1.05 -3.56
C PRO A 88 0.91 -1.33 -4.61
N GLU A 89 0.26 -2.49 -4.56
CA GLU A 89 -0.85 -2.83 -5.44
C GLU A 89 -2.12 -2.06 -5.08
N VAL A 90 -2.30 -1.66 -3.81
CA VAL A 90 -3.35 -0.70 -3.43
C VAL A 90 -3.05 0.66 -4.02
N GLU A 91 -1.80 1.15 -3.95
CA GLU A 91 -1.45 2.45 -4.55
C GLU A 91 -1.59 2.41 -6.07
N LYS A 92 -1.08 1.38 -6.75
CA LYS A 92 -1.25 1.23 -8.20
C LYS A 92 -2.72 1.21 -8.61
N ARG A 93 -3.57 0.44 -7.91
CA ARG A 93 -5.02 0.44 -8.15
C ARG A 93 -5.63 1.82 -7.90
N GLY A 94 -5.17 2.54 -6.88
CA GLY A 94 -5.58 3.91 -6.59
C GLY A 94 -5.23 4.87 -7.73
N ILE A 95 -4.00 4.83 -8.23
CA ILE A 95 -3.53 5.67 -9.34
C ILE A 95 -4.31 5.37 -10.62
N VAL A 96 -4.46 4.09 -11.00
CA VAL A 96 -5.21 3.69 -12.19
C VAL A 96 -6.67 4.15 -12.10
N LYS A 97 -7.34 3.92 -10.96
CA LYS A 97 -8.70 4.41 -10.73
C LYS A 97 -8.77 5.93 -10.79
N GLY A 98 -7.80 6.64 -10.22
CA GLY A 98 -7.73 8.10 -10.25
C GLY A 98 -7.58 8.65 -11.67
N ILE A 99 -6.69 8.06 -12.48
CA ILE A 99 -6.50 8.43 -13.90
C ILE A 99 -7.79 8.18 -14.68
N GLN A 100 -8.42 7.01 -14.52
CA GLN A 100 -9.67 6.69 -15.22
C GLN A 100 -10.78 7.66 -14.84
N GLN A 101 -10.97 7.92 -13.54
CA GLN A 101 -11.96 8.90 -13.07
C GLN A 101 -11.67 10.32 -13.60
N GLY A 102 -10.41 10.71 -13.70
CA GLY A 102 -10.01 11.99 -14.28
C GLY A 102 -10.35 12.08 -15.77
N GLN A 103 -10.07 11.03 -16.55
CA GLN A 103 -10.41 10.96 -17.97
C GLN A 103 -11.93 10.98 -18.19
N ASP A 104 -12.70 10.25 -17.39
CA ASP A 104 -14.16 10.21 -17.50
C ASP A 104 -14.78 11.58 -17.18
N LYS A 105 -14.30 12.25 -16.12
CA LYS A 105 -14.72 13.62 -15.78
C LYS A 105 -14.39 14.61 -16.91
N ALA A 106 -13.19 14.50 -17.48
CA ALA A 106 -12.78 15.37 -18.58
C ALA A 106 -13.66 15.18 -19.82
N LYS A 107 -14.02 13.94 -20.19
CA LYS A 107 -14.95 13.67 -21.30
C LYS A 107 -16.31 14.34 -21.08
N ILE A 108 -16.85 14.25 -19.87
CA ILE A 108 -18.14 14.88 -19.51
C ILE A 108 -18.05 16.41 -19.60
N GLU A 109 -16.97 17.01 -19.08
CA GLU A 109 -16.76 18.46 -19.14
C GLU A 109 -16.60 18.96 -20.59
N ILE A 110 -15.84 18.24 -21.40
CA ILE A 110 -15.71 18.53 -22.84
C ILE A 110 -17.08 18.44 -23.52
N ALA A 111 -17.87 17.39 -23.25
CA ALA A 111 -19.21 17.25 -23.80
C ALA A 111 -20.12 18.42 -23.42
N ARG A 112 -20.10 18.85 -22.14
CA ARG A 112 -20.85 20.05 -21.68
C ARG A 112 -20.44 21.32 -22.44
N ASN A 113 -19.13 21.50 -22.65
CA ASN A 113 -18.60 22.64 -23.41
C ASN A 113 -18.96 22.59 -24.90
N MET A 114 -19.03 21.41 -25.50
CA MET A 114 -19.49 21.25 -26.88
C MET A 114 -20.99 21.53 -27.00
N ILE A 115 -21.81 21.05 -26.06
CA ILE A 115 -23.25 21.34 -26.01
C ILE A 115 -23.49 22.84 -25.86
N SER A 116 -22.71 23.53 -25.02
CA SER A 116 -22.84 24.98 -24.83
C SER A 116 -22.49 25.77 -26.10
N LYS A 117 -21.62 25.23 -26.95
CA LYS A 117 -21.25 25.78 -28.26
C LYS A 117 -22.16 25.35 -29.41
N GLY A 118 -23.21 24.56 -29.14
CA GLY A 118 -24.21 24.18 -30.15
C GLY A 118 -23.84 22.97 -31.01
N PHE A 119 -22.88 22.16 -30.58
CA PHE A 119 -22.59 20.90 -31.28
C PHE A 119 -23.74 19.89 -31.13
N ASN A 120 -24.01 19.13 -32.20
CA ASN A 120 -25.05 18.09 -32.18
C ASN A 120 -24.55 16.81 -31.48
N LYS A 121 -25.50 15.95 -31.06
CA LYS A 121 -25.23 14.72 -30.30
C LYS A 121 -24.24 13.79 -31.00
N VAL A 122 -24.37 13.60 -32.32
CA VAL A 122 -23.55 12.66 -33.10
C VAL A 122 -22.07 13.07 -33.03
N VAL A 123 -21.78 14.36 -33.24
CA VAL A 123 -20.40 14.88 -33.17
C VAL A 123 -19.83 14.79 -31.75
N ILE A 124 -20.66 14.98 -30.72
CA ILE A 124 -20.21 14.87 -29.33
C ILE A 124 -19.86 13.42 -28.98
N ILE A 125 -20.69 12.46 -29.38
CA ILE A 125 -20.44 11.01 -29.18
C ILE A 125 -19.10 10.63 -29.84
N GLU A 126 -18.91 11.01 -31.10
CA GLU A 126 -17.71 10.68 -31.87
C GLU A 126 -16.43 11.27 -31.23
N LEU A 127 -16.46 12.55 -30.84
CA LEU A 127 -15.26 13.25 -30.37
C LEU A 127 -14.94 13.00 -28.89
N THR A 128 -15.92 12.64 -28.06
CA THR A 128 -15.69 12.38 -26.62
C THR A 128 -15.59 10.90 -26.30
N GLY A 129 -16.10 10.03 -27.19
CA GLY A 129 -16.21 8.59 -26.96
C GLY A 129 -17.19 8.24 -25.83
N LEU A 130 -18.11 9.16 -25.48
CA LEU A 130 -19.21 8.89 -24.56
C LEU A 130 -20.32 8.10 -25.27
N SER A 131 -21.06 7.29 -24.54
CA SER A 131 -22.25 6.62 -25.08
C SER A 131 -23.37 7.61 -25.37
N GLU A 132 -24.31 7.21 -26.23
CA GLU A 132 -25.50 8.01 -26.52
C GLU A 132 -26.31 8.32 -25.25
N GLU A 133 -26.47 7.34 -24.35
CA GLU A 133 -27.12 7.52 -23.05
C GLU A 133 -26.42 8.57 -22.18
N GLN A 134 -25.07 8.54 -22.12
CA GLN A 134 -24.29 9.51 -21.35
C GLN A 134 -24.47 10.93 -21.90
N VAL A 135 -24.40 11.10 -23.22
CA VAL A 135 -24.62 12.40 -23.86
C VAL A 135 -26.05 12.88 -23.61
N GLU A 136 -27.04 11.99 -23.69
CA GLU A 136 -28.44 12.35 -23.48
C GLU A 136 -28.75 12.77 -22.03
N MET A 137 -28.13 12.13 -21.04
CA MET A 137 -28.20 12.60 -19.65
C MET A 137 -27.64 14.01 -19.49
N ILE A 138 -26.48 14.29 -20.09
CA ILE A 138 -25.86 15.63 -20.02
C ILE A 138 -26.76 16.70 -20.67
N PHE A 139 -27.45 16.36 -21.76
CA PHE A 139 -28.45 17.24 -22.36
C PHE A 139 -29.65 17.49 -21.43
N LYS A 140 -30.16 16.45 -20.76
CA LYS A 140 -31.28 16.57 -19.81
C LYS A 140 -30.91 17.41 -18.58
N GLU A 141 -29.69 17.27 -18.07
CA GLU A 141 -29.16 18.08 -16.95
C GLU A 141 -29.17 19.59 -17.23
N ARG A 142 -29.15 20.01 -18.50
CA ARG A 142 -29.16 21.43 -18.90
C ARG A 142 -30.57 22.03 -19.01
N VAL A 143 -31.60 21.18 -19.07
CA VAL A 143 -33.00 21.60 -19.30
C VAL A 143 -33.77 21.77 -17.98
N ASN A 144 -33.19 21.32 -16.86
CA ASN A 144 -33.64 21.62 -15.50
C ASN A 144 -32.84 22.80 -14.93
#